data_AF-A0A953RFT0-F1
#
_entry.id   AF-A0A953RFT0-F1
#
_cell.length_a   1.000
_cell.length_b   1.000
_cell.length_c   1.000
_cell.angle_alpha   90.00
_cell.angle_beta   90.00
_cell.angle_gamma   90.00
#
_symmetry.space_group_name_H-M   'P 1'
#
loop_
_entity.id
_entity.type
_entity.pdbx_description
1 polymer ?
#
loop_
_entity_poly.entity_id
_entity_poly.type
_entity_poly.pdbx_seq_one_letter_code
_entity_poly.pdbx_strand_id
1 'polypeptide(L)'
;MAGDPTVFPEQISAPRNRWSISNLTEGLHSWQPKKIYYFTDASHLDFIEGQGPKYSTLDTSPSRQVPYYRLAAEEMAHHLTQGDTGQMAKAALAKGDFRYFQDPERLIFGKSLVQSSVTGDIFEGVSPGPIPFAPIRGYQSRTRSGLSIELGGPWAFYRDFWVVHSLDHLAQLLPNPEVAVGGGETLHIPILLRMI
;
A
#
# COMPACT_ATOMS: atom_id res chain seq x y z
N MET A 1 7.60 -10.88 -2.57
CA MET A 1 7.65 -12.29 -3.01
C MET A 1 6.28 -12.89 -2.76
N ALA A 2 5.69 -13.48 -3.80
CA ALA A 2 4.52 -14.32 -3.71
C ALA A 2 5.01 -15.76 -3.47
N GLY A 3 4.22 -16.62 -2.84
CA GLY A 3 4.65 -17.98 -2.48
C GLY A 3 4.98 -18.92 -3.66
N ASP A 4 5.03 -18.41 -4.89
CA ASP A 4 5.40 -19.13 -6.09
C ASP A 4 6.84 -18.77 -6.53
N PRO A 5 7.81 -19.69 -6.41
CA PRO A 5 9.20 -19.46 -6.78
C PRO A 5 9.41 -19.28 -8.30
N THR A 6 8.44 -19.64 -9.15
CA THR A 6 8.57 -19.54 -10.60
C THR A 6 8.34 -18.12 -11.13
N VAL A 7 7.72 -17.25 -10.32
CA VAL A 7 7.32 -15.89 -10.73
C VAL A 7 8.45 -14.86 -10.52
N PHE A 8 9.35 -15.10 -9.57
CA PHE A 8 10.46 -14.19 -9.24
C PHE A 8 11.80 -14.95 -9.11
N PRO A 9 12.27 -15.65 -10.17
CA PRO A 9 13.46 -16.50 -10.11
C PRO A 9 14.73 -15.74 -9.73
N GLU A 10 14.82 -14.46 -10.07
CA GLU A 10 15.94 -13.59 -9.71
C GLU A 10 16.03 -13.41 -8.18
N GLN A 11 14.92 -13.20 -7.48
CA GLN A 11 14.92 -12.97 -6.03
C GLN A 11 15.33 -14.20 -5.22
N ILE A 12 14.99 -15.40 -5.69
CA ILE A 12 15.30 -16.68 -5.01
C ILE A 12 16.67 -17.24 -5.37
N SER A 13 17.23 -16.84 -6.52
CA SER A 13 18.54 -17.32 -6.96
C SER A 13 19.62 -16.84 -5.99
N ALA A 14 20.57 -17.71 -5.67
CA ALA A 14 21.69 -17.35 -4.81
C ALA A 14 22.48 -16.16 -5.39
N PRO A 15 23.03 -15.27 -4.54
CA PRO A 15 23.81 -14.13 -5.01
C PRO A 15 24.99 -14.59 -5.88
N ARG A 16 25.04 -14.11 -7.13
CA ARG A 16 26.15 -14.39 -8.06
C ARG A 16 27.51 -14.04 -7.47
N ASN A 17 27.60 -12.93 -6.73
CA ASN A 17 28.78 -12.56 -5.97
C ASN A 17 28.38 -11.79 -4.71
N ARG A 18 28.40 -12.42 -3.55
CA ARG A 18 28.00 -11.81 -2.26
C ARG A 18 28.74 -10.51 -1.88
N TRP A 19 29.81 -10.14 -2.58
CA TRP A 19 30.59 -8.91 -2.35
C TRP A 19 30.31 -7.78 -3.34
N SER A 20 29.48 -8.01 -4.37
CA SER A 20 29.14 -6.99 -5.37
C SER A 20 27.94 -6.16 -4.94
N ILE A 21 27.99 -4.86 -5.22
CA ILE A 21 26.81 -4.00 -5.24
C ILE A 21 26.01 -4.33 -6.52
N SER A 22 24.69 -4.21 -6.47
CA SER A 22 23.76 -4.56 -7.57
C SER A 22 23.68 -6.06 -7.92
N ASN A 23 23.73 -6.93 -6.91
CA ASN A 23 23.29 -8.32 -7.11
C ASN A 23 21.79 -8.32 -7.44
N LEU A 24 21.46 -8.72 -8.67
CA LEU A 24 20.08 -8.99 -9.07
C LEU A 24 19.53 -10.30 -8.46
N THR A 25 20.32 -10.99 -7.64
CA THR A 25 20.01 -12.28 -7.05
C THR A 25 20.28 -12.25 -5.55
N GLU A 26 19.28 -12.59 -4.74
CA GLU A 26 19.29 -12.30 -3.30
C GLU A 26 19.24 -13.55 -2.42
N GLY A 27 18.94 -14.72 -2.98
CA GLY A 27 18.82 -15.98 -2.22
C GLY A 27 17.65 -15.97 -1.24
N LEU A 28 16.60 -15.20 -1.52
CA LEU A 28 15.47 -15.05 -0.62
C LEU A 28 14.59 -16.30 -0.59
N HIS A 29 13.95 -16.55 0.55
CA HIS A 29 12.93 -17.59 0.67
C HIS A 29 11.57 -17.04 0.24
N SER A 30 10.80 -17.85 -0.51
CA SER A 30 9.41 -17.54 -0.82
C SER A 30 8.62 -17.25 0.46
N TRP A 31 7.84 -16.17 0.43
CA TRP A 31 6.90 -15.83 1.50
C TRP A 31 5.53 -15.52 0.92
N GLN A 32 4.53 -15.59 1.78
CA GLN A 32 3.17 -15.23 1.45
C GLN A 32 2.61 -14.37 2.59
N PRO A 33 2.11 -13.16 2.30
CA PRO A 33 1.49 -12.34 3.32
C PRO A 33 0.20 -13.03 3.79
N LYS A 34 -0.03 -13.08 5.11
CA LYS A 34 -1.32 -13.52 5.66
C LYS A 34 -2.40 -12.49 5.43
N LYS A 35 -2.05 -11.21 5.47
CA LYS A 35 -2.93 -10.08 5.21
C LYS A 35 -2.21 -8.98 4.45
N ILE A 36 -2.96 -8.20 3.68
CA ILE A 36 -2.48 -6.99 3.01
C ILE A 36 -3.46 -5.86 3.34
N TYR A 37 -2.90 -4.74 3.76
CA TYR A 37 -3.60 -3.49 3.97
C TYR A 37 -2.90 -2.39 3.18
N TYR A 38 -3.66 -1.37 2.78
CA TYR A 38 -3.16 -0.14 2.15
C TYR A 38 -3.42 1.05 3.06
N PHE A 39 -2.66 2.12 2.87
CA PHE A 39 -2.95 3.43 3.44
C PHE A 39 -3.06 4.44 2.30
N THR A 40 -3.60 5.62 2.57
CA THR A 40 -3.76 6.67 1.57
C THR A 40 -3.29 8.01 2.12
N ASP A 41 -2.70 8.81 1.25
CA ASP A 41 -2.37 10.22 1.45
C ASP A 41 -3.43 11.16 0.85
N ALA A 42 -4.61 10.63 0.52
CA ALA A 42 -5.72 11.41 -0.02
C ALA A 42 -6.22 12.46 0.98
N SER A 43 -6.63 13.62 0.45
CA SER A 43 -7.14 14.75 1.23
C SER A 43 -8.61 14.62 1.65
N HIS A 44 -9.37 13.75 1.00
CA HIS A 44 -10.74 13.39 1.38
C HIS A 44 -10.78 11.90 1.71
N LEU A 45 -11.51 11.51 2.76
CA LEU A 45 -11.44 10.15 3.33
C LEU A 45 -12.78 9.42 3.32
N ASP A 46 -13.83 10.00 2.72
CA ASP A 46 -15.17 9.41 2.73
C ASP A 46 -15.21 8.03 2.06
N PHE A 47 -14.36 7.82 1.05
CA PHE A 47 -14.28 6.58 0.29
C PHE A 47 -13.62 5.41 1.05
N ILE A 48 -12.95 5.69 2.17
CA ILE A 48 -12.27 4.66 2.99
C ILE A 48 -12.96 4.38 4.32
N GLU A 49 -14.04 5.09 4.65
CA GLU A 49 -14.75 4.83 5.90
C GLU A 49 -15.35 3.42 5.89
N GLY A 50 -15.07 2.65 6.96
CA GLY A 50 -15.50 1.26 7.07
C GLY A 50 -14.75 0.27 6.16
N GLN A 51 -13.76 0.72 5.38
CA GLN A 51 -13.01 -0.14 4.45
C GLN A 51 -11.80 -0.82 5.11
N GLY A 52 -11.54 -0.56 6.39
CA GLY A 52 -10.53 -1.26 7.17
C GLY A 52 -10.45 -0.74 8.61
N PRO A 53 -9.47 -1.20 9.40
CA PRO A 53 -9.33 -0.78 10.79
C PRO A 53 -8.90 0.69 10.91
N LYS A 54 -9.31 1.29 12.02
CA LYS A 54 -9.00 2.67 12.40
C LYS A 54 -8.34 2.68 13.77
N TYR A 55 -7.18 3.31 13.86
CA TYR A 55 -6.39 3.40 15.09
C TYR A 55 -6.32 4.86 15.56
N SER A 56 -6.75 5.09 16.79
CA SER A 56 -6.74 6.42 17.40
C SER A 56 -5.31 6.83 17.76
N THR A 57 -4.87 7.98 17.24
CA THR A 57 -3.59 8.57 17.65
C THR A 57 -3.67 9.27 19.02
N LEU A 58 -4.88 9.43 19.57
CA LEU A 58 -5.11 9.93 20.92
C LEU A 58 -4.85 8.86 22.00
N ASP A 59 -4.81 7.58 21.60
CA ASP A 59 -4.55 6.48 22.53
C ASP A 59 -3.13 6.56 23.09
N THR A 60 -2.97 6.10 24.34
CA THR A 60 -1.68 6.13 25.03
C THR A 60 -0.88 4.87 24.72
N SER A 61 0.37 5.05 24.27
CA SER A 61 1.31 3.96 24.07
C SER A 61 1.59 3.24 25.40
N PRO A 62 1.39 1.92 25.51
CA PRO A 62 1.66 1.18 26.75
C PRO A 62 3.14 1.18 27.16
N SER A 63 4.06 1.23 26.20
CA SER A 63 5.50 1.21 26.49
C SER A 63 6.08 2.58 26.78
N ARG A 64 5.55 3.63 26.12
CA ARG A 64 6.07 5.01 26.22
C ARG A 64 5.26 5.91 27.14
N GLN A 65 4.05 5.50 27.53
CA GLN A 65 3.14 6.22 28.43
C GLN A 65 2.82 7.65 27.95
N VAL A 66 2.80 7.85 26.62
CA VAL A 66 2.40 9.09 25.97
C VAL A 66 1.47 8.80 24.80
N PRO A 67 0.61 9.74 24.37
CA PRO A 67 -0.24 9.56 23.21
C PRO A 67 0.53 9.31 21.91
N TYR A 68 -0.01 8.49 21.01
CA TYR A 68 0.63 8.18 19.73
C TYR A 68 0.86 9.39 18.84
N TYR A 69 -0.02 10.41 18.88
CA TYR A 69 0.18 11.66 18.12
C TYR A 69 1.51 12.34 18.49
N ARG A 70 1.94 12.23 19.75
CA ARG A 70 3.19 12.81 20.22
C ARG A 70 4.38 12.00 19.72
N LEU A 71 4.30 10.68 19.77
CA LEU A 71 5.34 9.80 19.23
C LEU A 71 5.52 10.01 17.72
N ALA A 72 4.43 10.18 16.99
CA ALA A 72 4.46 10.49 15.56
C ALA A 72 5.17 11.82 15.29
N ALA A 73 4.87 12.88 16.07
CA ALA A 73 5.56 14.16 15.95
C ALA A 73 7.05 14.07 16.31
N GLU A 74 7.40 13.32 17.36
CA GLU A 74 8.80 13.10 17.77
C GLU A 74 9.59 12.38 16.66
N GLU A 75 9.05 11.31 16.08
CA GLU A 75 9.71 10.59 14.98
C GLU A 75 9.84 11.46 13.73
N MET A 76 8.74 12.11 13.33
CA MET A 76 8.71 12.94 12.12
C MET A 76 9.69 14.12 12.20
N ALA A 77 9.97 14.65 13.38
CA ALA A 77 10.91 15.76 13.58
C ALA A 77 12.36 15.43 13.16
N HIS A 78 12.71 14.16 12.98
CA HIS A 78 14.01 13.72 12.46
C HIS A 78 14.10 13.80 10.93
N HIS A 79 12.99 13.85 10.20
CA HIS A 79 12.94 13.72 8.73
C HIS A 79 12.88 15.08 8.00
N LEU A 80 13.85 15.96 8.25
CA LEU A 80 13.88 17.34 7.72
C LEU A 80 14.05 17.45 6.19
N THR A 81 14.38 16.35 5.51
CA THR A 81 14.54 16.30 4.05
C THR A 81 13.27 15.81 3.34
N GLN A 82 12.24 15.38 4.07
CA GLN A 82 10.97 14.86 3.53
C GLN A 82 9.94 16.00 3.35
N GLY A 83 10.33 17.02 2.58
CA GLY A 83 9.52 18.25 2.42
C GLY A 83 9.35 18.98 3.75
N ASP A 84 8.16 19.55 3.98
CA ASP A 84 7.88 20.41 5.15
C ASP A 84 7.45 19.62 6.41
N THR A 85 7.32 18.29 6.31
CA THR A 85 6.75 17.44 7.38
C THR A 85 7.58 17.46 8.67
N GLY A 86 8.91 17.39 8.58
CA GLY A 86 9.78 17.45 9.75
C GLY A 86 9.81 18.83 10.43
N GLN A 87 9.69 19.90 9.66
CA GLN A 87 9.61 21.28 10.14
C GLN A 87 8.29 21.52 10.86
N MET A 88 7.18 21.02 10.29
CA MET A 88 5.86 21.01 10.94
C MET A 88 5.90 20.27 12.27
N ALA A 89 6.53 19.09 12.31
CA ALA A 89 6.67 18.29 13.52
C ALA A 89 7.47 19.02 14.62
N LYS A 90 8.61 19.63 14.28
CA LYS A 90 9.38 20.47 15.21
C LYS A 90 8.58 21.65 15.74
N ALA A 91 7.82 22.32 14.87
CA ALA A 91 6.97 23.43 15.27
C ALA A 91 5.83 22.99 16.20
N ALA A 92 5.20 21.84 15.92
CA ALA A 92 4.17 21.24 16.75
C ALA A 92 4.70 20.94 18.16
N LEU A 93 5.87 20.29 18.26
CA LEU A 93 6.52 19.99 19.53
C LEU A 93 6.88 21.25 20.33
N ALA A 94 7.41 22.28 19.66
CA ALA A 94 7.80 23.54 20.31
C ALA A 94 6.59 24.36 20.81
N LYS A 95 5.47 24.33 20.08
CA LYS A 95 4.26 25.11 20.38
C LYS A 95 3.21 24.34 21.18
N GLY A 96 3.33 23.02 21.26
CA GLY A 96 2.28 22.15 21.80
C GLY A 96 1.03 22.04 20.91
N ASP A 97 1.12 22.40 19.62
CA ASP A 97 0.00 22.33 18.67
C ASP A 97 0.10 21.04 17.84
N PHE A 98 -0.62 20.00 18.27
CA PHE A 98 -0.58 18.66 17.67
C PHE A 98 -1.74 18.35 16.73
N ARG A 99 -2.57 19.33 16.34
CA ARG A 99 -3.81 19.07 15.56
C ARG A 99 -3.59 18.19 14.32
N TYR A 100 -2.49 18.41 13.60
CA TYR A 100 -2.11 17.61 12.43
C TYR A 100 -1.87 16.12 12.75
N PHE A 101 -1.34 15.82 13.93
CA PHE A 101 -0.98 14.45 14.35
C PHE A 101 -2.12 13.72 15.05
N GLN A 102 -3.25 14.40 15.30
CA GLN A 102 -4.40 13.86 16.03
C GLN A 102 -5.41 13.14 15.13
N ASP A 103 -5.24 13.22 13.81
CA ASP A 103 -6.05 12.41 12.91
C ASP A 103 -5.75 10.92 13.11
N PRO A 104 -6.77 10.05 13.11
CA PRO A 104 -6.56 8.63 13.31
C PRO A 104 -5.96 7.99 12.06
N GLU A 105 -5.11 6.99 12.27
CA GLU A 105 -4.55 6.17 11.20
C GLU A 105 -5.65 5.25 10.65
N ARG A 106 -5.82 5.22 9.33
CA ARG A 106 -6.84 4.42 8.65
C ARG A 106 -6.17 3.52 7.64
N LEU A 107 -6.48 2.24 7.75
CA LEU A 107 -6.06 1.25 6.78
C LEU A 107 -7.23 0.82 5.92
N ILE A 108 -6.92 0.45 4.68
CA ILE A 108 -7.85 -0.11 3.71
C ILE A 108 -7.56 -1.60 3.62
N PHE A 109 -8.57 -2.43 3.90
CA PHE A 109 -8.48 -3.87 3.80
C PHE A 109 -8.27 -4.28 2.34
N GLY A 110 -7.10 -4.84 2.05
CA GLY A 110 -6.81 -5.45 0.77
C GLY A 110 -7.33 -6.88 0.74
N LYS A 111 -6.64 -7.79 1.43
CA LYS A 111 -7.06 -9.19 1.49
C LYS A 111 -6.52 -9.89 2.72
N SER A 112 -7.15 -11.03 3.05
CA SER A 112 -6.71 -11.92 4.11
C SER A 112 -6.76 -13.38 3.66
N LEU A 113 -5.76 -14.15 4.08
CA LEU A 113 -5.69 -15.61 3.96
C LEU A 113 -5.89 -16.31 5.31
N VAL A 114 -6.18 -15.53 6.35
CA VAL A 114 -6.62 -16.00 7.68
C VAL A 114 -8.01 -15.44 7.97
N GLN A 115 -8.72 -16.05 8.91
CA GLN A 115 -10.03 -15.53 9.30
C GLN A 115 -9.87 -14.14 9.94
N SER A 116 -10.53 -13.14 9.37
CA SER A 116 -10.59 -11.79 9.91
C SER A 116 -11.81 -11.04 9.37
N SER A 117 -12.23 -10.01 10.10
CA SER A 117 -13.19 -9.03 9.64
C SER A 117 -12.50 -7.91 8.84
N VAL A 118 -13.28 -7.14 8.06
CA VAL A 118 -12.75 -6.01 7.26
C VAL A 118 -12.17 -4.93 8.18
N THR A 119 -12.91 -4.56 9.23
CA THR A 119 -12.55 -3.49 10.17
C THR A 119 -11.84 -3.97 11.43
N GLY A 120 -11.61 -5.29 11.56
CA GLY A 120 -10.93 -5.87 12.70
C GLY A 120 -9.45 -5.53 12.74
N ASP A 121 -8.85 -5.77 13.91
CA ASP A 121 -7.44 -5.53 14.14
C ASP A 121 -6.55 -6.23 13.09
N ILE A 122 -5.45 -5.57 12.70
CA ILE A 122 -4.54 -6.11 11.69
C ILE A 122 -4.01 -7.51 12.07
N PHE A 123 -3.91 -7.85 13.35
CA PHE A 123 -3.48 -9.16 13.82
C PHE A 123 -4.62 -10.16 14.08
N GLU A 124 -5.89 -9.80 13.87
CA GLU A 124 -7.03 -10.71 14.05
C GLU A 124 -6.83 -12.01 13.24
N GLY A 125 -6.91 -13.17 13.90
CA GLY A 125 -6.73 -14.48 13.26
C GLY A 125 -5.30 -14.82 12.82
N VAL A 126 -4.31 -13.95 13.09
CA VAL A 126 -2.90 -14.23 12.81
C VAL A 126 -2.31 -15.09 13.92
N SER A 127 -1.96 -16.33 13.58
CA SER A 127 -1.14 -17.20 14.43
C SER A 127 0.36 -17.07 14.08
N PRO A 128 1.29 -17.41 15.00
CA PRO A 128 2.69 -17.61 14.65
C PRO A 128 2.87 -18.74 13.61
N GLY A 129 3.88 -18.62 12.75
CA GLY A 129 4.25 -19.65 11.76
C GLY A 129 3.61 -19.49 10.38
N PRO A 130 3.99 -20.33 9.40
CA PRO A 130 3.48 -20.26 8.04
C PRO A 130 2.01 -20.71 7.94
N ILE A 131 1.33 -20.26 6.88
CA ILE A 131 0.03 -20.80 6.43
C ILE A 131 0.23 -21.66 5.18
N PRO A 132 -0.71 -22.56 4.83
CA PRO A 132 -0.69 -23.20 3.53
C PRO A 132 -0.58 -22.19 2.39
N PHE A 133 0.15 -22.57 1.33
CA PHE A 133 0.27 -21.73 0.14
C PHE A 133 -1.12 -21.53 -0.50
N ALA A 134 -1.42 -20.28 -0.85
CA ALA A 134 -2.64 -19.88 -1.52
C ALA A 134 -2.25 -19.19 -2.85
N PRO A 135 -2.50 -19.84 -4.00
CA PRO A 135 -2.17 -19.25 -5.29
C PRO A 135 -2.99 -17.99 -5.55
N ILE A 136 -2.38 -17.00 -6.18
CA ILE A 136 -3.09 -15.83 -6.70
C ILE A 136 -3.73 -16.16 -8.05
N ARG A 137 -4.77 -15.41 -8.44
CA ARG A 137 -5.44 -15.59 -9.74
C ARG A 137 -4.46 -15.55 -10.92
N GLY A 138 -3.42 -14.73 -10.81
CA GLY A 138 -2.42 -14.55 -11.86
C GLY A 138 -2.97 -13.75 -13.05
N TYR A 139 -2.12 -13.53 -14.04
CA TYR A 139 -2.54 -12.87 -15.28
C TYR A 139 -3.46 -13.78 -16.08
N GLN A 140 -4.64 -13.27 -16.43
CA GLN A 140 -5.55 -13.93 -17.37
C GLN A 140 -5.65 -13.07 -18.62
N SER A 141 -5.24 -13.65 -19.76
CA SER A 141 -5.38 -12.97 -21.05
C SER A 141 -6.85 -12.68 -21.30
N ARG A 142 -7.20 -11.41 -21.51
CA ARG A 142 -8.56 -11.04 -21.89
C ARG A 142 -8.70 -11.29 -23.38
N THR A 143 -9.65 -12.14 -23.76
CA THR A 143 -10.09 -12.26 -25.15
C THR A 143 -10.67 -10.92 -25.60
N ARG A 144 -10.11 -10.32 -26.65
CA ARG A 144 -10.55 -9.04 -27.21
C ARG A 144 -11.10 -9.29 -28.61
N SER A 145 -12.19 -8.62 -28.95
CA SER A 145 -12.76 -8.61 -30.29
C SER A 145 -12.81 -7.18 -30.81
N GLY A 146 -12.22 -6.94 -31.97
CA GLY A 146 -12.17 -5.64 -32.63
C GLY A 146 -11.06 -4.72 -32.10
N LEU A 147 -11.16 -3.45 -32.48
CA LEU A 147 -10.26 -2.38 -32.01
C LEU A 147 -10.81 -1.81 -30.69
N SER A 148 -9.97 -1.75 -29.65
CA SER A 148 -10.29 -1.04 -28.41
C SER A 148 -9.29 0.07 -28.10
N ILE A 149 -9.81 1.14 -27.48
CA ILE A 149 -9.03 2.27 -26.97
C ILE A 149 -9.16 2.26 -25.45
N GLU A 150 -8.03 2.22 -24.74
CA GLU A 150 -7.98 2.17 -23.28
C GLU A 150 -6.98 3.18 -22.71
N LEU A 151 -7.20 3.62 -21.46
CA LEU A 151 -6.17 4.33 -20.70
C LEU A 151 -5.01 3.37 -20.38
N GLY A 152 -3.79 3.84 -20.71
CA GLY A 152 -2.51 3.18 -20.51
C GLY A 152 -1.85 3.51 -19.18
N GLY A 153 -0.53 3.33 -19.10
CA GLY A 153 0.28 3.77 -17.97
C GLY A 153 -0.25 3.27 -16.61
N PRO A 154 -0.33 4.14 -15.59
CA PRO A 154 -0.86 3.78 -14.26
C PRO A 154 -2.27 3.19 -14.30
N TRP A 155 -3.16 3.70 -15.15
CA TRP A 155 -4.53 3.20 -15.28
C TRP A 155 -4.59 1.77 -15.80
N ALA A 156 -3.78 1.43 -16.81
CA ALA A 156 -3.65 0.06 -17.29
C ALA A 156 -3.01 -0.85 -16.24
N PHE A 157 -1.95 -0.37 -15.59
CA PHE A 157 -1.26 -1.10 -14.54
C PHE A 157 -2.23 -1.49 -13.42
N TYR A 158 -2.93 -0.54 -12.80
CA TYR A 158 -3.81 -0.83 -11.67
C TYR A 158 -5.04 -1.66 -12.05
N ARG A 159 -5.58 -1.47 -13.26
CA ARG A 159 -6.66 -2.30 -13.81
C ARG A 159 -6.30 -3.78 -13.86
N ASP A 160 -5.07 -4.09 -14.25
CA ASP A 160 -4.59 -5.47 -14.32
C ASP A 160 -4.08 -5.96 -12.94
N PHE A 161 -3.35 -5.11 -12.21
CA PHE A 161 -2.78 -5.41 -10.90
C PHE A 161 -3.86 -5.86 -9.89
N TRP A 162 -4.98 -5.14 -9.78
CA TRP A 162 -6.03 -5.52 -8.84
C TRP A 162 -6.60 -6.91 -9.12
N VAL A 163 -6.84 -7.25 -10.39
CA VAL A 163 -7.37 -8.56 -10.80
C VAL A 163 -6.37 -9.68 -10.52
N VAL A 164 -5.12 -9.48 -10.92
CA VAL A 164 -4.03 -10.47 -10.77
C VAL A 164 -3.80 -10.83 -9.31
N HIS A 165 -3.91 -9.84 -8.43
CA HIS A 165 -3.65 -9.98 -7.00
C HIS A 165 -4.89 -10.26 -6.15
N SER A 166 -6.06 -10.44 -6.77
CA SER A 166 -7.34 -10.69 -6.07
C SER A 166 -7.71 -9.56 -5.11
N LEU A 167 -7.68 -8.34 -5.65
CA LEU A 167 -7.96 -7.07 -4.98
C LEU A 167 -9.01 -6.27 -5.76
N ASP A 168 -9.86 -6.96 -6.52
CA ASP A 168 -10.83 -6.35 -7.44
C ASP A 168 -11.76 -5.33 -6.75
N HIS A 169 -12.06 -5.52 -5.46
CA HIS A 169 -12.88 -4.60 -4.66
C HIS A 169 -12.20 -3.25 -4.43
N LEU A 170 -10.86 -3.17 -4.42
CA LEU A 170 -10.15 -1.89 -4.28
C LEU A 170 -10.42 -0.96 -5.46
N ALA A 171 -10.67 -1.52 -6.64
CA ALA A 171 -11.04 -0.75 -7.83
C ALA A 171 -12.39 -0.05 -7.68
N GLN A 172 -13.22 -0.45 -6.71
CA GLN A 172 -14.56 0.08 -6.48
C GLN A 172 -14.60 1.12 -5.37
N LEU A 173 -13.50 1.31 -4.64
CA LEU A 173 -13.40 2.30 -3.55
C LEU A 173 -13.59 3.72 -4.06
N LEU A 174 -12.96 4.03 -5.19
CA LEU A 174 -13.11 5.30 -5.90
C LEU A 174 -13.86 5.03 -7.21
N PRO A 175 -15.20 5.20 -7.24
CA PRO A 175 -15.99 4.88 -8.43
C PRO A 175 -15.64 5.76 -9.63
N ASN A 176 -15.14 6.97 -9.37
CA ASN A 176 -14.62 7.88 -10.36
C ASN A 176 -13.09 8.00 -10.16
N PRO A 177 -12.27 7.68 -11.18
CA PRO A 177 -10.83 7.92 -11.10
C PRO A 177 -10.54 9.41 -10.96
N GLU A 178 -9.70 9.77 -10.01
CA GLU A 178 -9.30 11.15 -9.76
C GLU A 178 -7.79 11.33 -9.94
N VAL A 179 -7.39 12.54 -10.34
CA VAL A 179 -5.99 12.95 -10.42
C VAL A 179 -5.87 14.42 -10.03
N ALA A 180 -5.00 14.72 -9.07
CA ALA A 180 -4.67 16.09 -8.71
C ALA A 180 -3.64 16.65 -9.70
N VAL A 181 -3.95 17.78 -10.34
CA VAL A 181 -3.05 18.47 -11.26
C VAL A 181 -2.93 19.93 -10.83
N GLY A 182 -1.71 20.41 -10.65
CA GLY A 182 -1.44 21.79 -10.27
C GLY A 182 -1.88 22.78 -11.35
N GLY A 183 -2.19 24.02 -10.97
CA GLY A 183 -2.50 25.07 -11.92
C GLY A 183 -1.32 25.34 -12.85
N GLY A 184 -1.53 25.24 -14.17
CA GLY A 184 -0.47 25.42 -15.18
C GLY A 184 0.36 24.16 -15.46
N GLU A 185 0.14 23.06 -14.74
CA GLU A 185 0.80 21.78 -14.96
C GLU A 185 0.17 21.01 -16.13
N THR A 186 0.91 20.05 -16.69
CA THR A 186 0.46 19.19 -17.80
C THR A 186 0.19 17.78 -17.32
N LEU A 187 -0.99 17.24 -17.65
CA LEU A 187 -1.32 15.84 -17.46
C LEU A 187 -1.11 15.06 -18.76
N HIS A 188 -0.22 14.08 -18.74
CA HIS A 188 -0.04 13.14 -19.85
C HIS A 188 -0.91 11.90 -19.65
N ILE A 189 -1.81 11.64 -20.59
CA ILE A 189 -2.69 10.47 -20.58
C ILE A 189 -2.24 9.51 -21.69
N PRO A 190 -1.49 8.44 -21.36
CA PRO A 190 -1.12 7.42 -22.33
C PRO A 190 -2.36 6.66 -22.78
N ILE A 191 -2.49 6.43 -24.08
CA ILE A 191 -3.59 5.67 -24.67
C ILE A 191 -3.04 4.37 -25.25
N LEU A 192 -3.70 3.26 -24.96
CA LEU A 192 -3.43 1.96 -25.57
C LEU A 192 -4.45 1.70 -26.67
N LEU A 193 -3.94 1.50 -27.89
CA LEU A 193 -4.69 0.90 -28.98
C LEU A 193 -4.43 -0.60 -28.94
N ARG A 194 -5.49 -1.39 -28.77
CA ARG A 194 -5.37 -2.85 -28.76
C ARG A 194 -6.19 -3.40 -29.91
N MET A 195 -5.53 -4.20 -30.73
CA MET A 195 -6.13 -4.96 -31.83
C MET A 195 -6.03 -6.44 -31.49
N ILE A 196 -6.89 -7.25 -32.12
CA ILE A 196 -6.94 -8.71 -31.99
C ILE A 196 -5.58 -9.31 -32.34
#